data_AF-A0A2M6W5Q4-F1
#
_entry.id   AF-A0A2M6W5Q4-F1
#
_cell.length_a   1.000
_cell.length_b   1.000
_cell.length_c   1.000
_cell.angle_alpha   90.00
_cell.angle_beta   90.00
_cell.angle_gamma   90.00
#
_symmetry.space_group_name_H-M   'P 1'
#
loop_
_entity.id
_entity.type
_entity.pdbx_description
1 polymer ?
#
loop_
_entity_poly.entity_id
_entity_poly.type
_entity_poly.pdbx_seq_one_letter_code
_entity_poly.pdbx_strand_id
1 'polypeptide(L)' 'MSEIKRRKNESFEGFMRRVKKRWKQSGKVLQVKKIQYHSKDKNKNMRKKSALHRMDVSSKMEYLQKIGRLPEETKQRR' A
#
# COMPACT_ATOMS: atom_id res chain seq x y z
N MET A 1 -16.12 -9.29 -9.78
CA MET A 1 -15.14 -8.79 -10.77
C MET A 1 -13.71 -9.21 -10.42
N SER A 2 -13.47 -10.51 -10.29
CA SER A 2 -12.13 -11.08 -10.16
C SER A 2 -12.10 -12.47 -10.77
N GLU A 3 -12.82 -12.66 -11.89
CA GLU A 3 -12.64 -13.86 -12.69
C GLU A 3 -11.36 -13.70 -13.49
N ILE A 4 -10.24 -14.11 -12.88
CA ILE A 4 -9.01 -14.35 -13.61
C ILE A 4 -9.06 -15.82 -13.97
N LYS A 5 -9.25 -16.12 -15.25
CA LYS A 5 -9.17 -17.47 -15.77
C LYS A 5 -7.69 -17.84 -16.02
N ARG A 6 -7.36 -19.11 -15.86
CA ARG A 6 -6.02 -19.62 -16.17
C ARG A 6 -5.79 -19.55 -17.67
N ARG A 7 -4.61 -19.08 -18.09
CA ARG A 7 -4.23 -19.06 -19.51
C ARG A 7 -3.75 -20.45 -19.93
N LYS A 8 -3.95 -20.82 -21.20
CA LYS A 8 -3.37 -22.05 -21.76
C LYS A 8 -1.84 -21.93 -21.72
N ASN A 9 -1.14 -22.98 -21.30
CA ASN A 9 0.33 -23.04 -21.12
C ASN A 9 0.92 -22.21 -19.96
N GLU A 10 0.11 -21.88 -18.95
CA GLU A 10 0.60 -21.20 -17.76
C GLU A 10 0.86 -22.17 -16.59
N SER A 11 1.97 -21.99 -15.85
CA SER A 11 2.17 -22.65 -14.56
C SER A 11 1.15 -22.18 -13.52
N PHE A 12 0.80 -23.06 -12.58
CA PHE A 12 -0.13 -22.70 -11.49
C PHE A 12 0.39 -21.51 -10.66
N GLU A 13 1.70 -21.47 -10.43
CA GLU A 13 2.32 -20.41 -9.64
C GLU A 13 2.25 -19.03 -10.33
N GLY A 14 2.47 -18.98 -11.65
CA GLY A 14 2.29 -17.75 -12.44
C GLY A 14 0.88 -17.21 -12.36
N PHE A 15 -0.11 -18.11 -12.37
CA PHE A 15 -1.51 -17.75 -12.26
C PHE A 15 -1.80 -17.15 -10.89
N MET A 16 -1.36 -17.82 -9.83
CA MET A 16 -1.53 -17.37 -8.45
C MET A 16 -0.84 -16.02 -8.19
N ARG A 17 0.33 -15.77 -8.77
CA ARG A 17 1.01 -14.45 -8.69
C ARG A 17 0.16 -13.33 -9.29
N ARG A 18 -0.47 -13.56 -10.45
CA ARG A 18 -1.37 -12.57 -11.06
C ARG A 18 -2.62 -12.35 -10.23
N VAL A 19 -3.22 -13.41 -9.71
CA VAL A 19 -4.39 -13.31 -8.82
C VAL A 19 -4.04 -12.46 -7.60
N LYS A 20 -2.93 -12.77 -6.91
CA LYS A 20 -2.45 -11.96 -5.78
C LYS A 20 -2.18 -10.51 -6.17
N LYS A 21 -1.53 -10.25 -7.30
CA LYS A 21 -1.28 -8.89 -7.79
C LYS A 21 -2.58 -8.12 -8.04
N ARG A 22 -3.57 -8.76 -8.67
CA ARG A 22 -4.88 -8.13 -8.93
C ARG A 22 -5.65 -7.84 -7.64
N TRP A 23 -5.62 -8.74 -6.66
CA TRP A 23 -6.24 -8.51 -5.35
C TRP A 23 -5.57 -7.40 -4.54
N LYS A 24 -4.24 -7.25 -4.66
CA LYS A 24 -3.51 -6.11 -4.08
C LYS A 24 -3.91 -4.81 -4.77
N GLN A 25 -3.90 -4.78 -6.10
CA GLN A 25 -4.25 -3.59 -6.90
C GLN A 25 -5.71 -3.16 -6.70
N SER A 26 -6.64 -4.10 -6.54
CA SER A 26 -8.06 -3.77 -6.33
C SER A 26 -8.32 -3.14 -4.96
N GLY A 27 -7.36 -3.17 -4.03
CA GLY A 27 -7.50 -2.59 -2.69
C GLY A 27 -8.53 -3.28 -1.80
N LYS A 28 -9.26 -4.29 -2.29
CA LYS A 28 -10.33 -4.98 -1.55
C LYS A 28 -9.83 -5.61 -0.27
N VAL A 29 -8.63 -6.20 -0.30
CA VAL A 29 -8.00 -6.78 0.90
C VAL A 29 -7.73 -5.70 1.96
N LEU A 30 -7.28 -4.51 1.55
CA LEU A 30 -7.06 -3.39 2.47
C LEU A 30 -8.38 -2.83 3.01
N GLN A 31 -9.42 -2.76 2.16
CA GLN A 31 -10.74 -2.32 2.58
C GLN A 31 -11.33 -3.26 3.62
N VAL A 32 -11.29 -4.57 3.39
CA VAL A 32 -11.77 -5.59 4.35
C VAL A 32 -11.06 -5.43 5.69
N LYS A 33 -9.73 -5.31 5.70
CA LYS A 33 -8.96 -5.08 6.94
C LYS A 33 -9.34 -3.75 7.63
N LYS A 34 -9.62 -2.70 6.85
CA LYS A 34 -10.00 -1.39 7.39
C LYS A 34 -11.38 -1.41 8.06
N ILE A 35 -12.34 -2.15 7.51
CA ILE A 35 -13.72 -2.22 8.02
C ILE A 35 -13.95 -3.38 9.00
N GLN A 36 -12.94 -4.22 9.23
CA GLN A 36 -13.03 -5.39 10.11
C GLN A 36 -13.49 -5.01 11.54
N TYR A 37 -13.13 -3.81 12.00
CA TYR A 37 -13.50 -3.30 13.31
C TYR A 37 -14.15 -1.93 13.19
N HIS A 38 -15.10 -1.63 14.09
CA HIS A 38 -15.68 -0.30 14.19
C HIS A 38 -14.59 0.70 14.64
N SER A 39 -14.42 1.77 13.86
CA SER A 39 -13.51 2.87 14.19
C SER A 39 -14.30 4.17 14.20
N LYS A 40 -14.15 4.96 15.27
CA LYS A 40 -14.77 6.28 15.37
C LYS A 40 -14.12 7.24 14.37
N ASP A 41 -14.90 8.22 13.91
CA ASP A 41 -14.38 9.26 13.03
C ASP A 41 -13.26 10.06 13.71
N LYS A 42 -12.22 10.37 12.92
CA LYS A 42 -11.09 11.15 13.41
C LYS A 42 -11.51 12.58 13.70
N ASN A 43 -11.23 13.06 14.92
CA ASN A 43 -11.42 14.46 15.29
C ASN A 43 -10.44 15.40 14.53
N LYS A 44 -10.70 16.72 14.57
CA LYS A 44 -9.87 17.72 13.86
C LYS A 44 -8.39 17.67 14.29
N ASN A 45 -8.13 17.47 15.59
CA ASN A 45 -6.77 17.43 16.13
C ASN A 45 -5.97 16.20 15.62
N MET A 46 -6.58 15.02 15.61
CA MET A 46 -6.00 13.79 15.08
C MET A 46 -5.72 13.89 13.58
N ARG A 47 -6.62 14.55 12.82
CA ARG A 47 -6.38 14.83 11.40
C ARG A 47 -5.16 15.74 11.21
N LYS A 48 -5.04 16.81 12.02
CA LYS A 48 -3.88 17.73 12.01
C LYS A 48 -2.58 17.00 12.36
N LYS A 49 -2.54 16.22 13.44
CA LYS A 49 -1.37 15.44 13.85
C LYS A 49 -0.90 14.48 12.75
N SER A 50 -1.83 13.78 12.11
CA SER A 50 -1.54 12.89 10.98
C SER A 50 -1.01 13.64 9.74
N ALA A 51 -1.52 14.84 9.46
CA ALA A 51 -1.01 15.68 8.36
C ALA A 51 0.42 16.15 8.62
N LEU A 52 0.69 16.68 9.83
CA LEU A 52 2.04 17.11 10.22
C LEU A 52 3.06 15.98 10.17
N HIS A 53 2.69 14.79 10.66
CA HIS A 53 3.56 13.63 10.59
C HIS A 53 3.89 13.22 9.14
N ARG A 54 2.90 13.27 8.22
CA ARG A 54 3.15 12.99 6.80
C ARG A 54 4.10 14.00 6.16
N MET A 55 3.98 15.28 6.50
CA MET A 55 4.86 16.33 6.00
C MET A 55 6.29 16.14 6.50
N ASP A 56 6.46 15.84 7.78
CA ASP A 56 7.76 15.59 8.41
C ASP A 56 8.46 14.38 7.76
N VAL A 57 7.74 13.26 7.63
CA VAL A 57 8.28 12.06 6.97
C VAL A 57 8.65 12.34 5.50
N SER A 58 7.81 13.06 4.74
CA SER A 58 8.13 13.44 3.36
C SER A 58 9.41 14.28 3.30
N SER A 59 9.52 15.30 4.14
CA SER A 59 10.68 16.20 4.21
C SER A 59 11.96 15.44 4.55
N LYS A 60 11.88 14.51 5.52
CA LYS A 60 13.00 13.64 5.89
C LYS A 60 13.42 12.76 4.73
N MET A 61 12.48 12.15 4.01
CA MET A 61 12.77 11.30 2.86
C MET A 61 13.39 12.08 1.70
N GLU A 62 12.89 13.28 1.41
CA GLU A 62 13.47 14.19 0.41
C GLU A 62 14.90 14.59 0.77
N TYR A 63 15.17 14.90 2.05
CA TYR A 63 16.52 15.18 2.53
C TYR A 63 17.44 13.97 2.37
N LEU A 64 17.00 12.78 2.81
CA LEU A 64 17.77 11.53 2.68
C LEU A 64 18.06 11.17 1.22
N GLN A 65 17.12 11.45 0.32
CA GLN A 65 17.29 11.30 -1.13
C GLN A 65 18.37 12.25 -1.67
N LYS A 66 18.36 13.52 -1.25
CA LYS A 66 19.36 14.52 -1.67
C LYS A 66 20.78 14.16 -1.23
N ILE A 67 20.96 13.61 -0.04
CA ILE A 67 22.28 13.21 0.48
C ILE A 67 22.72 11.81 0.03
N GLY A 68 21.91 11.11 -0.79
CA GLY A 68 22.22 9.77 -1.28
C GLY A 68 22.18 8.65 -0.23
N ARG A 69 21.71 8.92 0.99
CA ARG A 69 21.59 7.93 2.08
C ARG A 69 20.16 7.41 2.24
N LEU A 70 19.44 7.28 1.12
CA LEU A 70 18.09 6.73 1.16
C LEU A 70 18.20 5.23 1.55
N PRO A 71 17.54 4.77 2.62
CA PRO A 71 17.60 3.37 3.01
C PRO A 71 17.02 2.52 1.86
N GLU A 72 17.75 1.47 1.44
CA GLU A 72 17.33 0.60 0.33
C GLU A 72 15.94 -0.02 0.54
N GLU A 73 15.54 -0.21 1.81
CA GLU A 73 14.23 -0.76 2.19
C GLU A 73 13.03 0.14 1.86
N THR A 74 13.24 1.43 1.56
CA THR A 74 12.14 2.38 1.31
C THR A 74 11.57 2.31 -0.10
N LYS A 75 12.21 1.58 -1.03
CA LYS A 75 11.63 1.28 -2.34
C LYS A 75 10.58 0.16 -2.24
N GLN A 76 9.58 0.30 -1.36
CA GLN A 76 8.31 -0.38 -1.59
C GLN A 76 7.61 0.30 -2.78
N ARG A 77 7.96 -0.17 -3.98
CA ARG A 77 7.25 0.14 -5.22
C ARG A 77 5.75 -0.07 -4.99
N ARG A 78 4.99 1.01 -5.20
CA ARG A 78 3.53 1.00 -5.34
C ARG A 78 3.11 0.03 -6.44
#